data_AF-A0AAU0MC83-F1
#
_entry.id   AF-A0AAU0MC83-F1
#
_cell.length_a   1.000
_cell.length_b   1.000
_cell.length_c   1.000
_cell.angle_alpha   90.00
_cell.angle_beta   90.00
_cell.angle_gamma   90.00
#
_symmetry.space_group_name_H-M   'P 1'
#
loop_
_entity.id
_entity.type
_entity.pdbx_description
1 polymer ?
#
loop_
_entity_poly.entity_id
_entity_poly.type
_entity_poly.pdbx_seq_one_letter_code
_entity_poly.pdbx_strand_id
1 'polypeptide(L)'
;MSPLALAGLGGPELLIILAIVLLLFGGSRLAGLGKSTGRAIREFKEETKGVAEPKSVGSAEVKPAADEVSGTAEVHDAEIVDPEHKKDR
;
A
#
# COMPACT_ATOMS: atom_id res chain seq x y z
N MET A 1 -14.91 -31.43 25.34
CA MET A 1 -13.56 -31.36 24.71
C MET A 1 -13.76 -31.47 23.22
N SER A 2 -13.89 -30.33 22.53
CA SER A 2 -14.26 -30.31 21.12
C SER A 2 -12.99 -30.36 20.26
N PRO A 3 -12.77 -31.42 19.45
CA PRO A 3 -11.63 -31.52 18.56
C PRO A 3 -11.97 -30.81 17.24
N LEU A 4 -11.88 -29.48 17.24
CA LEU A 4 -12.05 -28.64 16.04
C LEU A 4 -10.73 -28.03 15.55
N ALA A 5 -9.64 -28.22 16.28
CA ALA A 5 -8.37 -27.57 16.01
C ALA A 5 -7.64 -28.07 14.74
N LEU A 6 -8.08 -29.16 14.10
CA LEU A 6 -7.35 -29.76 12.97
C LEU A 6 -7.91 -29.40 11.59
N ALA A 7 -9.07 -28.73 11.52
CA ALA A 7 -9.62 -28.14 10.28
C ALA A 7 -10.00 -26.65 10.47
N GLY A 8 -9.51 -26.04 11.56
CA GLY A 8 -10.12 -24.88 12.24
C GLY A 8 -9.41 -23.54 12.03
N LEU A 9 -9.05 -23.21 10.80
CA LEU A 9 -8.78 -21.82 10.42
C LEU A 9 -10.02 -21.26 9.74
N GLY A 10 -10.99 -20.85 10.55
CA GLY A 10 -12.14 -20.11 10.07
C GLY A 10 -11.74 -18.71 9.58
N GLY A 11 -12.67 -18.05 8.89
CA GLY A 11 -12.51 -16.65 8.49
C GLY A 11 -12.15 -15.71 9.66
N PRO A 12 -12.75 -15.85 10.86
CA PRO A 12 -12.40 -15.01 12.01
C PRO A 12 -10.95 -15.18 12.50
N GLU A 13 -10.44 -16.40 12.58
CA GLU A 13 -9.07 -16.68 13.02
C GLU A 13 -8.04 -16.08 12.04
N LEU A 14 -8.29 -16.20 10.72
CA LEU A 14 -7.47 -15.55 9.71
C LEU A 14 -7.48 -14.02 9.82
N LEU A 15 -8.62 -13.41 10.14
CA LEU A 15 -8.73 -11.97 10.36
C LEU A 15 -7.90 -11.51 11.56
N ILE A 16 -7.90 -12.27 12.66
CA ILE A 16 -7.10 -11.98 13.86
C ILE A 16 -5.61 -12.05 13.53
N ILE A 17 -5.16 -13.10 12.81
CA ILE A 17 -3.76 -13.23 12.38
C ILE A 17 -3.38 -12.06 11.46
N LEU A 18 -4.23 -11.72 10.50
CA LEU A 18 -4.03 -10.59 9.60
C LEU A 18 -3.91 -9.27 10.38
N ALA A 19 -4.74 -9.06 11.40
CA ALA A 19 -4.68 -7.88 12.25
C ALA A 19 -3.35 -7.78 13.01
N ILE A 20 -2.84 -8.90 13.55
CA ILE A 20 -1.53 -8.93 14.22
C ILE A 20 -0.41 -8.59 13.24
N VAL A 21 -0.42 -9.18 12.04
CA VAL A 21 0.56 -8.87 10.99
C VAL A 21 0.49 -7.38 10.61
N LEU A 22 -0.71 -6.84 10.42
CA LEU A 22 -0.90 -5.42 10.14
C LEU A 22 -0.40 -4.51 11.28
N LEU A 23 -0.48 -4.94 12.53
CA LEU A 23 0.03 -4.16 13.66
C LEU A 23 1.57 -4.16 13.72
N LEU A 24 2.20 -5.29 13.39
CA LEU A 24 3.66 -5.42 13.37
C LEU A 24 4.30 -4.72 12.17
N PHE A 25 3.71 -4.88 10.98
CA PHE A 25 4.27 -4.36 9.74
C PHE A 25 3.68 -3.00 9.34
N GLY A 26 2.49 -2.66 9.82
CA GLY A 26 1.73 -1.48 9.40
C GLY A 26 1.02 -1.68 8.05
N GLY A 27 -0.03 -0.88 7.81
CA GLY A 27 -0.76 -0.88 6.53
C GLY A 27 0.11 -0.44 5.34
N SER A 28 1.01 0.52 5.54
CA SER A 28 1.82 1.09 4.46
C SER A 28 2.82 0.09 3.86
N ARG A 29 3.46 -0.75 4.69
CA ARG A 29 4.41 -1.77 4.21
C ARG A 29 3.67 -2.87 3.44
N LEU A 30 2.54 -3.34 3.95
CA LEU A 30 1.73 -4.36 3.27
C LEU A 30 1.14 -3.84 1.95
N ALA A 31 0.67 -2.59 1.93
CA ALA A 31 0.19 -1.95 0.71
C ALA A 31 1.29 -1.74 -0.34
N GLY A 32 2.51 -1.36 0.09
CA GLY A 32 3.66 -1.24 -0.81
C GLY A 32 4.06 -2.57 -1.45
N LEU A 33 4.11 -3.64 -0.64
CA LEU A 33 4.37 -5.00 -1.12
C LEU A 33 3.27 -5.51 -2.06
N GLY A 34 2.00 -5.24 -1.73
CA GLY A 34 0.86 -5.59 -2.60
C GLY A 34 0.88 -4.84 -3.93
N LYS A 35 1.19 -3.54 -3.93
CA LYS A 35 1.24 -2.71 -5.16
C LYS A 35 2.37 -3.16 -6.10
N SER A 36 3.53 -3.56 -5.58
CA SER A 36 4.64 -4.08 -6.40
C SER A 36 4.37 -5.51 -6.89
N THR A 37 3.95 -6.40 -6.00
CA THR A 37 3.62 -7.80 -6.34
C THR A 37 2.47 -7.87 -7.34
N GLY A 38 1.42 -7.07 -7.17
CA GLY A 38 0.28 -7.03 -8.07
C GLY A 38 0.64 -6.53 -9.48
N ARG A 39 1.56 -5.55 -9.58
CA ARG A 39 2.10 -5.12 -10.88
C ARG A 39 2.87 -6.23 -11.57
N ALA A 40 3.77 -6.91 -10.85
CA ALA A 40 4.52 -8.04 -11.38
C ALA A 40 3.60 -9.19 -11.86
N ILE A 41 2.58 -9.55 -11.07
CA ILE A 41 1.60 -10.57 -11.46
C ILE A 41 0.80 -10.15 -12.71
N ARG A 42 0.43 -8.87 -12.80
CA ARG A 42 -0.31 -8.34 -13.95
C ARG A 42 0.50 -8.39 -15.23
N GLU A 43 1.75 -7.91 -15.19
CA GLU A 43 2.68 -7.95 -16.32
C GLU A 43 2.97 -9.40 -16.73
N PHE A 44 3.24 -10.28 -15.77
CA PHE A 44 3.41 -11.71 -16.01
C PHE A 44 2.20 -12.33 -16.71
N LYS A 45 0.98 -11.98 -16.29
CA LYS A 45 -0.26 -12.47 -16.91
C LYS A 45 -0.47 -11.91 -18.32
N GLU A 46 -0.09 -10.66 -18.58
CA GLU A 46 -0.20 -10.03 -19.90
C GLU A 46 0.79 -10.67 -20.90
N GLU A 47 2.02 -10.93 -20.48
CA GLU A 47 3.03 -11.59 -21.31
C GLU A 47 2.69 -13.06 -21.58
N THR A 48 2.28 -13.81 -20.55
CA THR A 48 1.92 -15.23 -20.70
C THR A 48 0.66 -15.45 -21.54
N LYS A 49 -0.29 -14.51 -21.52
CA LYS A 49 -1.47 -14.53 -22.42
C LYS A 49 -1.10 -14.50 -23.90
N GLY A 50 -0.04 -13.78 -24.27
CA GLY A 50 0.44 -13.70 -25.66
C GLY A 50 1.02 -15.02 -26.19
N VAL A 51 1.47 -15.89 -25.28
CA VAL A 51 1.97 -17.24 -25.61
C VAL A 51 0.83 -18.26 -25.68
N ALA A 52 -0.27 -18.04 -24.95
CA ALA A 52 -1.35 -19.01 -24.80
C ALA A 52 -2.52 -18.89 -25.82
N GLU A 53 -2.79 -17.72 -26.43
CA GLU A 53 -3.88 -17.58 -27.42
C GLU A 53 -3.65 -16.49 -28.51
N PRO A 54 -4.09 -16.71 -29.76
CA PRO A 54 -4.14 -15.67 -30.79
C PRO A 54 -5.29 -14.67 -30.52
N LYS A 55 -4.92 -13.50 -29.97
CA LYS A 55 -5.61 -12.19 -29.95
C LYS A 55 -7.15 -12.16 -29.86
N SER A 56 -7.65 -11.71 -28.71
CA SER A 56 -8.72 -10.69 -28.67
C SER A 56 -8.29 -9.53 -27.76
N VAL A 57 -8.41 -8.32 -28.29
CA VAL A 57 -7.97 -7.05 -27.69
C VAL A 57 -8.98 -6.61 -26.64
N GLY A 58 -8.51 -6.21 -25.46
CA GLY A 58 -9.38 -5.68 -24.41
C GLY A 58 -8.65 -4.92 -23.30
N SER A 59 -8.76 -3.59 -23.39
CA SER A 59 -8.57 -2.54 -22.37
C SER A 59 -7.16 -2.24 -21.85
N ALA A 60 -6.58 -1.20 -22.46
CA ALA A 60 -5.73 -0.24 -21.77
C ALA A 60 -6.55 1.02 -21.45
N GLU A 61 -6.79 1.29 -20.17
CA GLU A 61 -6.79 2.61 -19.51
C GLU A 61 -6.90 2.29 -18.00
N VAL A 62 -6.00 2.72 -17.11
CA VAL A 62 -5.84 4.11 -16.62
C VAL A 62 -4.40 4.33 -16.11
N LYS A 63 -3.76 5.43 -16.55
CA LYS A 63 -2.65 6.12 -15.86
C LYS A 63 -3.25 7.26 -15.00
N PRO A 64 -2.51 7.91 -14.08
CA PRO A 64 -1.96 7.43 -12.80
C PRO A 64 -2.41 8.36 -11.64
N ALA A 65 -2.88 7.84 -10.50
CA ALA A 65 -3.07 8.68 -9.30
C ALA A 65 -3.08 7.83 -8.03
N ALA A 66 -1.91 7.71 -7.38
CA ALA A 66 -1.79 7.38 -5.96
C ALA A 66 -0.35 7.62 -5.50
N ASP A 67 0.17 8.80 -5.80
CA ASP A 67 1.21 9.49 -5.03
C ASP A 67 0.57 10.78 -4.52
N GLU A 68 0.78 11.07 -3.22
CA GLU A 68 0.29 12.21 -2.42
C GLU A 68 -1.19 12.07 -1.96
N VAL A 69 -1.62 12.07 -0.68
CA VAL A 69 -1.20 12.67 0.61
C VAL A 69 -1.85 11.77 1.70
N SER A 70 -1.25 11.37 2.84
CA SER A 70 -1.00 12.21 4.01
C SER A 70 -0.25 11.39 5.06
N GLY A 71 1.03 11.70 5.22
CA GLY A 71 1.79 11.44 6.43
C GLY A 71 2.28 12.78 6.96
N THR A 72 1.38 13.65 7.39
CA THR A 72 1.74 14.82 8.21
C THR A 72 1.69 14.40 9.68
N ALA A 73 2.75 13.75 10.13
CA ALA A 73 3.12 13.71 11.52
C ALA A 73 4.45 14.45 11.66
N GLU A 74 4.35 15.64 12.26
CA GLU A 74 5.39 16.27 13.08
C GLU A 74 6.67 16.79 12.40
N VAL A 75 6.72 18.10 12.14
CA VAL A 75 7.94 18.90 12.34
C VAL A 75 7.56 20.24 12.97
N HIS A 76 8.16 20.47 14.14
CA HIS A 76 8.10 21.63 15.00
C HIS A 76 8.17 23.00 14.27
N ASP A 77 7.18 23.86 14.51
CA ASP A 77 7.35 25.31 14.40
C ASP A 77 8.25 25.77 15.55
N ALA A 78 9.56 25.79 15.28
CA ALA A 78 10.51 26.56 16.05
C ALA A 78 10.26 28.05 15.76
N GLU A 79 9.79 28.76 16.76
CA GLU A 79 9.69 30.22 16.78
C GLU A 79 11.08 30.84 16.53
N ILE A 80 11.34 31.23 15.29
CA ILE A 80 12.50 32.04 14.91
C ILE A 80 12.04 33.50 14.86
N VAL A 81 12.42 34.16 15.95
CA VAL A 81 12.56 35.60 16.19
C VAL A 81 12.77 36.42 14.92
N ASP A 82 11.89 37.40 14.73
CA ASP A 82 11.99 38.52 13.80
C ASP A 82 13.02 39.55 14.34
N PRO A 83 14.10 39.83 13.58
CA PRO A 83 14.65 41.17 13.60
C PRO A 83 14.67 41.79 12.19
N GLU A 84 13.54 42.36 11.78
CA GLU A 84 13.41 43.34 10.70
C GLU A 84 14.32 44.55 11.00
N HIS A 85 15.48 44.55 10.35
CA HIS A 85 16.37 45.69 10.22
C HIS A 85 15.75 46.68 9.21
N LYS A 86 14.80 47.51 9.66
CA LYS A 86 14.34 48.68 8.90
C LYS A 86 15.16 49.91 9.28
N LYS A 87 16.17 50.15 8.44
CA LYS A 87 16.75 51.43 8.04
C LYS A 87 15.80 52.62 8.25
N ASP A 88 16.17 53.58 9.10
CA ASP A 88 15.72 54.99 9.08
C ASP A 88 16.59 55.89 9.99
N ARG A 89 17.81 56.23 9.55
CA ARG A 89 18.48 57.56 9.69
C ARG A 89 19.94 57.53 9.25
#